data_AF-A0A526PWQ4-F1
#
_entry.id   AF-A0A526PWQ4-F1
#
_cell.length_a   1.000
_cell.length_b   1.000
_cell.length_c   1.000
_cell.angle_alpha   90.00
_cell.angle_beta   90.00
_cell.angle_gamma   90.00
#
_symmetry.space_group_name_H-M   'P 1'
#
loop_
_entity.id
_entity.type
_entity.pdbx_description
1 polymer ?
#
loop_
_entity_poly.entity_id
_entity_poly.type
_entity_poly.pdbx_seq_one_letter_code
_entity_poly.pdbx_strand_id
1 'polypeptide(L)'
;HQFRFIVTAEDGIEYDDLKPLTRSLMAQMEEDLGTKLDWVAVDHFNTGHPHSHIIVRGKDDRGDNLVIAREYISRGIRERAAELVSLDLGPRTDREIEQRLRREMEQERFTSIDRRLLRM
;
A
#
# COMPACT_ATOMS: atom_id res chain seq x y z
N HIS A 1 -0.44 -6.31 -19.39
CA HIS A 1 -0.22 -5.13 -18.51
C HIS A 1 0.20 -5.59 -17.13
N GLN A 2 0.55 -4.66 -16.23
CA GLN A 2 0.88 -4.92 -14.83
C GLN A 2 0.41 -3.76 -13.95
N PHE A 3 0.17 -4.04 -12.68
CA PHE A 3 -0.08 -3.05 -11.64
C PHE A 3 1.16 -2.91 -10.76
N ARG A 4 1.41 -1.70 -10.26
CA ARG A 4 2.56 -1.40 -9.40
C ARG A 4 2.07 -0.63 -8.18
N PHE A 5 2.43 -1.12 -7.00
CA PHE A 5 2.05 -0.55 -5.73
C PHE A 5 3.31 -0.27 -4.91
N ILE A 6 3.22 0.75 -4.06
CA ILE A 6 4.19 1.01 -3.01
C ILE A 6 3.40 0.98 -1.71
N VAL A 7 3.77 0.08 -0.80
CA VAL A 7 3.12 -0.07 0.49
C VAL A 7 4.12 0.33 1.56
N THR A 8 3.71 1.29 2.37
CA THR A 8 4.49 1.81 3.49
C THR A 8 3.58 1.80 4.71
N ALA A 9 4.03 1.23 5.82
CA ALA A 9 3.41 1.51 7.09
C ALA A 9 3.78 2.95 7.46
N GLU A 10 2.83 3.89 7.36
CA GLU A 10 3.06 5.24 7.88
C GLU A 10 3.29 5.13 9.39
N ASP A 11 4.40 5.71 9.86
CA ASP A 11 5.11 5.43 11.13
C ASP A 11 6.11 4.25 11.08
N GLY A 12 6.82 4.16 9.94
CA GLY A 12 7.74 3.09 9.56
C GLY A 12 8.94 2.79 10.48
N ILE A 13 8.68 2.38 11.71
CA ILE A 13 9.67 1.79 12.63
C ILE A 13 9.13 0.52 13.31
N GLU A 14 7.85 0.16 13.20
CA GLU A 14 7.31 -0.98 13.98
C GLU A 14 7.45 -2.37 13.37
N TYR A 15 7.87 -2.49 12.10
CA TYR A 15 8.11 -3.80 11.48
C TYR A 15 9.59 -4.06 11.21
N ASP A 16 10.13 -5.10 11.86
CA ASP A 16 11.47 -5.65 11.56
C ASP A 16 11.50 -6.38 10.19
N ASP A 17 10.34 -6.86 9.73
CA ASP A 17 10.15 -7.50 8.41
C ASP A 17 8.78 -7.11 7.82
N LEU A 18 8.77 -6.63 6.57
CA LEU A 18 7.55 -6.23 5.85
C LEU A 18 6.90 -7.39 5.09
N LYS A 19 7.57 -8.54 4.97
CA LYS A 19 7.05 -9.69 4.23
C LYS A 19 5.74 -10.23 4.79
N PRO A 20 5.53 -10.37 6.13
CA PRO A 20 4.25 -10.84 6.67
C PRO A 20 3.10 -9.91 6.26
N LEU A 21 3.25 -8.60 6.48
CA LEU A 21 2.25 -7.60 6.10
C LEU A 21 1.95 -7.63 4.59
N THR A 22 3.00 -7.66 3.77
CA THR A 22 2.85 -7.71 2.30
C THR A 22 2.10 -8.97 1.86
N ARG A 23 2.42 -10.13 2.42
CA ARG A 23 1.72 -11.39 2.11
C ARG A 23 0.26 -11.35 2.53
N SER A 24 -0.03 -10.86 3.73
CA SER A 24 -1.41 -10.72 4.23
C SER A 24 -2.21 -9.76 3.36
N LEU A 25 -1.61 -8.63 2.93
CA LEU A 25 -2.27 -7.69 2.02
C LEU A 25 -2.58 -8.34 0.67
N MET A 26 -1.64 -9.09 0.10
CA MET A 26 -1.86 -9.79 -1.16
C MET A 26 -2.93 -10.88 -1.02
N ALA A 27 -2.96 -11.62 0.09
CA ALA A 27 -4.01 -12.59 0.36
C ALA A 27 -5.39 -11.93 0.50
N GLN A 28 -5.48 -10.78 1.18
CA GLN A 28 -6.73 -10.03 1.28
C GLN A 28 -7.18 -9.50 -0.08
N MET A 29 -6.25 -9.02 -0.92
CA MET A 29 -6.57 -8.60 -2.29
C MET A 29 -7.05 -9.75 -3.16
N GLU A 30 -6.49 -10.95 -3.02
CA GLU A 30 -6.99 -12.14 -3.71
C GLU A 30 -8.43 -12.47 -3.31
N GLU A 31 -8.76 -12.36 -2.02
CA GLU A 31 -10.12 -12.57 -1.51
C GLU A 31 -11.09 -11.51 -2.04
N ASP A 32 -10.73 -10.22 -1.93
CA ASP A 32 -11.57 -9.10 -2.37
C ASP A 32 -11.83 -9.13 -3.88
N LEU A 33 -10.85 -9.56 -4.67
CA LEU A 33 -10.96 -9.65 -6.14
C LEU A 33 -11.53 -11.00 -6.61
N GLY A 34 -11.65 -11.99 -5.73
CA GLY A 34 -12.15 -13.32 -6.06
C GLY A 34 -11.28 -14.09 -7.06
N THR A 35 -9.97 -13.81 -7.09
CA THR A 35 -9.02 -14.47 -8.00
C THR A 35 -7.61 -14.51 -7.40
N LYS A 36 -6.77 -15.44 -7.87
CA LYS A 36 -5.35 -15.50 -7.48
C LYS A 36 -4.54 -14.44 -8.20
N LEU A 37 -3.57 -13.88 -7.48
CA LEU A 37 -2.67 -12.86 -7.99
C LEU A 37 -1.28 -13.45 -8.18
N ASP A 38 -0.71 -13.23 -9.36
CA ASP A 38 0.70 -13.49 -9.65
C ASP A 38 1.48 -12.19 -9.41
N TRP A 39 2.32 -12.18 -8.38
CA TRP A 39 2.98 -10.96 -7.90
C TRP A 39 4.38 -11.22 -7.34
N VAL A 40 5.19 -10.17 -7.37
CA VAL A 40 6.52 -10.13 -6.76
C VAL A 40 6.68 -8.84 -5.95
N ALA A 41 7.47 -8.90 -4.88
CA ALA A 41 7.76 -7.75 -4.03
C ALA A 41 9.24 -7.62 -3.68
N VAL A 42 9.69 -6.39 -3.50
CA VAL A 42 11.02 -6.05 -2.98
C VAL A 42 10.86 -5.02 -1.87
N ASP A 43 11.50 -5.28 -0.74
CA ASP A 43 11.47 -4.42 0.44
C ASP A 43 12.70 -3.51 0.48
N HIS A 44 12.51 -2.25 0.84
CA HIS A 44 13.55 -1.27 1.06
C HIS A 44 13.53 -0.78 2.50
N PHE A 45 14.63 -0.98 3.23
CA PHE A 45 14.81 -0.51 4.62
C PHE A 45 15.77 0.69 4.74
N ASN A 46 16.37 1.13 3.63
CA ASN A 46 17.53 2.04 3.64
C ASN A 46 17.19 3.54 3.76
N THR A 47 15.91 3.93 3.83
CA THR A 47 15.48 5.33 3.72
C THR A 47 14.80 5.90 4.97
N GLY A 48 14.92 5.24 6.13
CA GLY A 48 14.25 5.67 7.38
C GLY A 48 12.74 5.40 7.43
N HIS A 49 12.18 4.91 6.31
CA HIS A 49 10.80 4.45 6.19
C HIS A 49 10.79 3.15 5.36
N PRO A 50 10.72 1.99 6.02
CA PRO A 50 10.59 0.70 5.35
C PRO A 50 9.37 0.68 4.45
N HIS A 51 9.54 0.26 3.20
CA HIS A 51 8.45 0.12 2.24
C HIS A 51 8.67 -1.05 1.27
N SER A 52 7.56 -1.61 0.77
CA SER A 52 7.55 -2.69 -0.19
C SER A 52 7.09 -2.18 -1.56
N HIS A 53 7.90 -2.43 -2.58
CA HIS A 53 7.50 -2.27 -3.98
C HIS A 53 6.88 -3.57 -4.46
N ILE A 54 5.62 -3.54 -4.87
CA ILE A 54 4.87 -4.73 -5.30
C ILE A 54 4.49 -4.58 -6.77
N ILE A 55 4.75 -5.62 -7.56
CA ILE A 55 4.30 -5.72 -8.95
C ILE A 55 3.33 -6.88 -9.06
N VAL A 56 2.13 -6.61 -9.55
CA VAL A 56 1.09 -7.62 -9.81
C VAL A 56 0.90 -7.76 -11.31
N ARG A 57 0.92 -8.98 -11.81
CA ARG A 57 0.64 -9.31 -13.21
C ARG A 57 -0.79 -8.91 -13.55
N GLY A 58 -1.00 -8.33 -14.72
CA GLY A 58 -2.34 -7.94 -15.19
C GLY A 58 -3.21 -9.11 -15.66
N LYS A 59 -3.05 -10.30 -15.09
CA LYS A 59 -3.77 -11.51 -15.46
C LYS A 59 -4.36 -12.15 -14.23
N ASP A 60 -5.60 -12.61 -14.34
CA ASP A 60 -6.27 -13.38 -13.29
C ASP A 60 -5.85 -14.86 -13.33
N ASP A 61 -6.40 -15.65 -12.42
CA ASP A 61 -6.13 -17.10 -12.29
C ASP A 61 -6.64 -17.95 -13.46
N ARG A 62 -7.44 -17.37 -14.37
CA ARG A 62 -7.91 -18.00 -15.62
C ARG A 62 -7.09 -17.57 -16.83
N GLY A 63 -6.18 -16.61 -16.67
CA GLY A 63 -5.37 -16.04 -17.75
C GLY A 63 -6.06 -14.90 -18.51
N ASP A 64 -7.23 -14.48 -18.05
CA ASP A 64 -7.95 -13.32 -18.57
C ASP A 64 -7.39 -12.02 -17.99
N ASN A 65 -7.81 -10.87 -18.52
CA ASN A 65 -7.30 -9.60 -18.05
C ASN A 65 -7.78 -9.34 -16.62
N LEU A 66 -6.83 -9.14 -15.71
CA LEU A 66 -7.14 -8.69 -14.36
C LEU A 66 -7.69 -7.26 -14.43
N VAL A 67 -8.93 -7.10 -13.97
CA VAL A 67 -9.61 -5.81 -13.85
C VAL A 67 -9.75 -5.49 -12.38
N ILE A 68 -9.13 -4.39 -11.95
CA ILE A 68 -9.23 -3.89 -10.58
C ILE A 68 -10.05 -2.60 -10.63
N ALA A 69 -11.12 -2.54 -9.84
CA ALA A 69 -11.97 -1.36 -9.77
C ALA A 69 -11.16 -0.13 -9.33
N ARG A 70 -11.40 1.02 -9.98
CA ARG A 70 -10.69 2.27 -9.68
C ARG A 70 -10.77 2.64 -8.20
N GLU A 71 -11.94 2.46 -7.59
CA GLU A 71 -12.18 2.77 -6.17
C GLU A 71 -11.37 1.85 -5.24
N TYR A 72 -11.22 0.59 -5.64
CA TYR A 72 -10.40 -0.36 -4.90
C TYR A 72 -8.92 0.06 -4.91
N ILE A 73 -8.42 0.52 -6.07
CA ILE A 73 -7.05 1.05 -6.18
C ILE A 73 -6.87 2.34 -5.37
N SER A 74 -7.82 3.29 -5.47
CA SER A 74 -7.67 4.60 -4.85
C SER A 74 -7.83 4.58 -3.33
N ARG A 75 -8.66 3.68 -2.79
CA ARG A 75 -9.01 3.63 -1.36
C ARG A 75 -8.96 2.23 -0.76
N GLY A 76 -9.55 1.24 -1.42
CA GLY A 76 -9.71 -0.11 -0.86
C GLY A 76 -8.39 -0.72 -0.39
N ILE A 77 -7.32 -0.65 -1.18
CA ILE A 77 -6.00 -1.19 -0.81
C ILE A 77 -5.45 -0.52 0.46
N ARG A 78 -5.65 0.79 0.62
CA ARG A 78 -5.21 1.54 1.80
C ARG A 78 -6.00 1.13 3.03
N GLU A 79 -7.32 0.97 2.89
CA GLU A 79 -8.21 0.53 3.96
C GLU A 79 -7.83 -0.87 4.44
N ARG A 80 -7.58 -1.82 3.52
CA ARG A 80 -7.09 -3.17 3.86
C ARG A 80 -5.73 -3.17 4.54
N ALA A 81 -4.79 -2.37 4.04
CA ALA A 81 -3.47 -2.26 4.66
C ALA A 81 -3.57 -1.70 6.09
N ALA A 82 -4.45 -0.72 6.33
CA ALA A 82 -4.68 -0.15 7.65
C ALA A 82 -5.35 -1.15 8.62
N GLU A 83 -6.31 -1.94 8.13
CA GLU A 83 -6.93 -3.03 8.90
C GLU A 83 -5.89 -4.07 9.33
N LEU A 84 -5.04 -4.52 8.41
CA LEU A 84 -3.97 -5.49 8.70
C LEU A 84 -2.95 -4.95 9.70
N VAL A 85 -2.51 -3.71 9.52
CA VAL A 85 -1.61 -3.05 10.47
C VAL A 85 -2.23 -2.96 11.86
N SER A 86 -3.53 -2.65 11.94
CA SER A 86 -4.24 -2.57 13.22
C SER A 86 -4.42 -3.94 13.88
N LEU A 87 -4.54 -5.01 13.10
CA LEU A 87 -4.57 -6.38 13.62
C LEU A 87 -3.22 -6.82 14.19
N ASP A 88 -2.13 -6.48 13.50
CA ASP A 88 -0.77 -6.89 13.86
C ASP A 88 -0.22 -6.09 15.06
N LEU A 89 -0.50 -4.78 15.12
CA LEU A 89 0.10 -3.85 16.10
C LEU A 89 -0.90 -3.30 17.14
N GLY A 90 -2.20 -3.60 16.96
CA GLY A 90 -3.27 -3.01 17.75
C GLY A 90 -3.78 -1.68 17.17
N PRO A 91 -4.89 -1.13 17.71
CA PRO A 91 -5.44 0.13 17.24
C PRO A 91 -4.45 1.27 17.48
N ARG A 92 -4.31 2.17 16.51
CA ARG A 92 -3.54 3.41 16.67
C ARG A 92 -4.07 4.21 17.86
N THR A 93 -3.15 4.75 18.66
CA THR A 93 -3.46 5.65 19.77
C THR A 93 -3.89 7.03 19.26
N ASP A 94 -4.71 7.75 20.03
CA ASP A 94 -5.21 9.10 19.67
C ASP A 94 -4.08 10.09 19.31
N ARG A 95 -2.91 9.89 19.91
CA ARG A 95 -1.71 10.71 19.66
C ARG A 95 -1.13 10.50 18.26
N GLU A 96 -1.18 9.28 17.73
CA GLU A 96 -0.73 8.95 16.37
C GLU A 96 -1.70 9.48 15.32
N ILE A 97 -3.00 9.45 15.64
CA ILE A 97 -4.05 10.08 14.82
C ILE A 97 -3.84 11.60 14.74
N GLU A 98 -3.54 12.25 15.85
CA GLU A 98 -3.27 13.69 15.89
C GLU A 98 -1.99 14.07 15.13
N GLN A 99 -0.93 13.27 15.23
CA GLN A 99 0.30 13.47 14.45
C GLN A 99 0.07 13.30 12.95
N ARG A 100 -0.79 12.35 12.54
CA ARG A 100 -1.19 12.18 11.14
C ARG A 100 -1.94 13.40 10.61
N LEU A 101 -2.93 13.91 11.34
CA LEU A 101 -3.67 15.11 10.95
C LEU A 101 -2.73 16.32 10.76
N ARG A 102 -1.71 16.44 11.61
CA ARG A 102 -0.68 17.48 11.47
C ARG A 102 0.21 17.27 10.22
N ARG A 103 0.60 16.03 9.91
CA ARG A 103 1.41 15.71 8.72
C ARG A 103 0.61 15.84 7.41
N GLU A 104 -0.68 15.51 7.39
CA GLU A 104 -1.56 15.70 6.23
C GLU A 104 -1.69 17.19 5.89
N MET A 105 -1.79 18.07 6.89
CA MET A 105 -1.76 19.54 6.69
C MET A 105 -0.42 20.04 6.13
N GLU A 106 0.70 19.35 6.40
CA GLU A 106 2.01 19.70 5.85
C GLU A 106 2.22 19.14 4.43
N GLN A 107 1.67 17.96 4.13
CA GLN A 107 1.74 17.33 2.79
C GLN A 107 0.79 17.96 1.76
N GLU A 108 -0.32 18.60 2.17
CA GLU A 108 -1.19 19.37 1.27
C GLU A 108 -0.48 20.56 0.59
N ARG A 109 0.72 20.95 1.06
CA ARG A 109 1.62 21.83 0.30
C ARG A 109 2.53 21.00 -0.62
N PHE A 110 1.97 20.63 -1.78
CA PHE A 110 2.66 20.19 -3.01
C PHE A 110 4.15 19.83 -2.85
N THR A 111 4.46 18.55 -2.82
CA THR A 111 5.86 18.16 -3.05
C THR A 111 6.25 18.65 -4.45
N SER A 112 7.49 19.15 -4.58
CA SER A 112 8.02 19.68 -5.84
C SER A 112 8.09 18.64 -6.96
N ILE A 113 7.93 17.35 -6.62
CA ILE A 113 7.96 16.21 -7.53
C ILE A 113 6.65 16.10 -8.34
N ASP A 114 5.50 16.44 -7.75
CA ASP A 114 4.18 16.33 -8.42
C ASP A 114 3.98 17.37 -9.53
N ARG A 115 4.66 18.53 -9.44
CA ARG A 115 4.58 19.58 -10.48
C ARG A 115 5.26 19.19 -11.80
N ARG A 116 6.12 18.17 -11.80
CA ARG A 116 6.87 17.77 -13.00
C ARG A 116 6.12 16.78 -13.89
N LEU A 117 5.03 16.18 -13.41
CA LEU A 117 4.20 15.23 -14.16
C LEU A 117 2.96 15.87 -14.83
N LEU A 118 2.67 17.16 -14.58
CA LEU A 118 1.56 17.91 -15.19
C LEU A 118 1.95 18.74 -16.42
N ARG A 119 3.17 18.59 -16.94
CA ARG A 119 3.62 19.20 -18.20
C ARG A 119 4.25 18.15 -19.12
N MET A 120 3.41 17.27 -19.67
CA MET A 120 3.63 16.61 -20.96
C MET A 120 2.29 16.46 -21.66
#